data_AF-W9AA58-F1
#
_entry.id   AF-W9AA58-F1
#
_cell.length_a   1.000
_cell.length_b   1.000
_cell.length_c   1.000
_cell.angle_alpha   90.00
_cell.angle_beta   90.00
_cell.angle_gamma   90.00
#
_symmetry.space_group_name_H-M   'P 1'
#
loop_
_entity.id
_entity.type
_entity.pdbx_description
1 polymer ?
#
loop_
_entity_poly.entity_id
_entity_poly.type
_entity_poly.pdbx_seq_one_letter_code
_entity_poly.pdbx_strand_id
1 'polypeptide(L)' 'MEVFIMILFAFLVMMAISSFLNIMLKTTKKKDWLISFLLSAFLSIVLVMFLGS' A
#
# COMPACT_ATOMS: atom_id res chain seq x y z
N MET A 1 -13.20 -14.15 6.39
CA MET A 1 -11.97 -14.59 5.70
C MET A 1 -11.73 -13.76 4.43
N GLU A 2 -12.76 -13.55 3.62
CA GLU A 2 -12.67 -12.84 2.34
C GLU A 2 -12.21 -11.37 2.46
N VAL A 3 -12.77 -10.61 3.41
CA VAL A 3 -12.37 -9.20 3.64
C VAL A 3 -10.89 -9.07 4.00
N PHE A 4 -10.37 -9.99 4.81
CA PHE A 4 -8.95 -9.99 5.18
C PHE A 4 -8.04 -10.27 3.97
N ILE A 5 -8.44 -11.18 3.08
CA ILE A 5 -7.74 -11.47 1.83
C ILE A 5 -7.76 -10.25 0.90
N MET A 6 -8.90 -9.55 0.81
CA MET A 6 -9.03 -8.32 0.00
C MET A 6 -8.11 -7.21 0.52
N ILE A 7 -8.04 -7.01 1.84
CA ILE A 7 -7.15 -6.01 2.45
C ILE A 7 -5.68 -6.36 2.18
N LEU A 8 -5.28 -7.62 2.36
CA LEU A 8 -3.92 -8.08 2.07
C LEU A 8 -3.56 -7.88 0.59
N PHE A 9 -4.48 -8.20 -0.32
CA PHE A 9 -4.27 -8.01 -1.75
C PHE A 9 -4.12 -6.52 -2.11
N ALA A 10 -5.03 -5.67 -1.62
CA ALA A 10 -4.97 -4.22 -1.83
C ALA A 10 -3.67 -3.61 -1.26
N PHE A 11 -3.23 -4.10 -0.10
CA PHE A 11 -1.96 -3.71 0.51
C PHE A 11 -0.76 -4.05 -0.38
N LEU A 12 -0.69 -5.29 -0.88
CA LEU A 12 0.39 -5.73 -1.76
C LEU A 12 0.45 -4.91 -3.06
N VAL A 13 -0.71 -4.63 -3.66
CA VAL A 13 -0.80 -3.80 -4.87
C VAL A 13 -0.32 -2.38 -4.59
N MET A 14 -0.81 -1.74 -3.52
CA MET A 14 -0.40 -0.39 -3.14
C MET A 14 1.10 -0.30 -2.84
N MET A 15 1.64 -1.32 -2.15
CA MET A 15 3.05 -1.34 -1.81
C MET A 15 3.94 -1.58 -3.05
N ALA A 16 3.50 -2.39 -4.00
CA ALA A 16 4.19 -2.57 -5.28
C ALA A 16 4.20 -1.27 -6.10
N ILE A 17 3.07 -0.57 -6.20
CA ILE A 17 2.97 0.73 -6.89
C ILE A 17 3.88 1.76 -6.21
N SER A 18 3.80 1.85 -4.88
CA SER A 18 4.63 2.78 -4.10
C SER A 18 6.11 2.49 -4.30
N SER A 19 6.52 1.22 -4.25
CA SER A 19 7.91 0.80 -4.49
C SER A 19 8.37 1.15 -5.92
N PHE A 20 7.53 0.87 -6.93
CA PHE A 20 7.81 1.20 -8.33
C PHE A 20 8.01 2.71 -8.51
N LEU A 21 7.09 3.52 -7.99
CA LEU A 21 7.19 4.98 -8.06
C LEU A 21 8.42 5.50 -7.32
N ASN A 22 8.74 4.94 -6.16
CA ASN A 22 9.88 5.40 -5.34
C ASN A 22 11.23 5.12 -6.02
N ILE A 23 11.31 4.03 -6.79
CA ILE A 23 12.46 3.69 -7.65
C ILE A 23 12.49 4.60 -8.88
N MET A 24 11.36 4.73 -9.58
CA MET A 24 11.28 5.47 -10.85
C MET A 24 11.55 6.97 -10.66
N LEU A 25 11.03 7.55 -9.58
CA LEU A 25 11.23 8.97 -9.23
C LEU A 25 12.56 9.23 -8.50
N LYS A 26 13.38 8.19 -8.27
CA LYS A 26 14.63 8.26 -7.50
C LYS A 26 14.47 8.90 -6.11
N THR A 27 13.27 8.81 -5.52
CA THR A 27 12.95 9.38 -4.20
C THR A 27 13.35 8.47 -3.05
N THR A 28 14.16 7.43 -3.31
CA THR A 28 14.47 6.39 -2.33
C THR A 28 15.48 6.87 -1.27
N LYS A 29 15.01 7.29 -0.08
CA LYS A 29 15.82 7.27 1.17
C LYS A 29 15.41 6.08 2.04
N LYS A 30 16.32 5.53 2.86
CA LYS A 30 16.04 4.37 3.74
C LYS A 30 14.82 4.56 4.66
N LYS A 31 14.51 5.81 5.06
CA LYS A 31 13.33 6.16 5.86
C LYS A 31 12.02 6.14 5.07
N ASP A 32 12.06 6.31 3.75
CA ASP A 32 10.86 6.40 2.91
C ASP A 32 10.18 5.04 2.72
N TRP A 33 10.93 3.94 2.89
CA TRP A 33 10.38 2.58 2.84
C TRP A 33 9.40 2.30 3.99
N LEU A 34 9.71 2.75 5.20
CA LEU A 34 8.82 2.59 6.36
C LEU A 34 7.55 3.43 6.19
N ILE A 35 7.69 4.67 5.69
CA ILE A 35 6.56 5.56 5.41
C ILE A 35 5.67 4.95 4.31
N SER A 36 6.26 4.44 3.23
CA SER A 36 5.53 3.78 2.14
C SER A 36 4.78 2.55 2.62
N PHE A 37 5.36 1.78 3.54
CA PHE A 37 4.72 0.61 4.16
C PHE A 37 3.51 1.02 5.02
N LEU A 38 3.68 1.97 5.94
CA LEU A 38 2.60 2.49 6.79
C LEU A 38 1.48 3.12 5.97
N LEU A 39 1.83 3.90 4.94
CA LEU A 39 0.88 4.54 4.05
C LEU A 39 0.07 3.50 3.27
N SER A 40 0.73 2.48 2.72
CA SER A 40 0.06 1.40 1.99
C SER A 40 -0.86 0.58 2.90
N ALA A 41 -0.47 0.34 4.16
CA ALA A 41 -1.31 -0.35 5.14
C ALA A 41 -2.58 0.45 5.44
N PHE A 42 -2.44 1.74 5.73
CA PHE A 42 -3.57 2.64 5.97
C PHE A 42 -4.49 2.73 4.73
N LEU A 43 -3.93 2.96 3.54
CA LEU A 43 -4.71 3.06 2.31
C LEU A 43 -5.47 1.76 2.01
N SER A 44 -4.87 0.60 2.23
CA SER A 44 -5.53 -0.68 1.94
C SER A 44 -6.80 -0.89 2.74
N ILE A 45 -6.81 -0.49 4.02
CA ILE A 45 -7.97 -0.57 4.89
C ILE A 45 -9.04 0.41 4.42
N VAL A 46 -8.67 1.67 4.18
CA VAL A 46 -9.60 2.71 3.70
C VAL A 46 -10.23 2.29 2.38
N LEU A 47 -9.44 1.82 1.43
CA LEU A 47 -9.89 1.48 0.08
C LEU A 47 -10.87 0.31 0.09
N VAL A 48 -10.60 -0.75 0.87
CA VAL A 48 -11.55 -1.86 1.02
C VAL A 48 -12.82 -1.42 1.75
N MET A 49 -12.71 -0.52 2.73
CA MET A 49 -13.88 0.01 3.43
C MET A 49 -14.80 0.84 2.53
N PHE A 50 -14.24 1.57 1.56
CA PHE A 50 -14.99 2.35 0.57
C PHE A 50 -15.50 1.52 -0.61
N LEU A 51 -14.76 0.51 -1.08
CA LEU A 51 -15.19 -0.34 -2.20
C LEU A 51 -16.09 -1.51 -1.78
N GLY A 52 -15.95 -1.97 -0.53
CA GLY A 52 -16.69 -3.10 0.03
C GLY A 52 -17.97 -2.71 0.76
N SER A 53 -18.31 -1.42 0.82
CA SER A 53 -19.55 -0.86 1.38
C SER A 53 -20.68 -0.82 0.36
#